data_AF-A0A8E2RU07-F1
#
_entry.id   AF-A0A8E2RU07-F1
#
_cell.length_a   1.000
_cell.length_b   1.000
_cell.length_c   1.000
_cell.angle_alpha   90.00
_cell.angle_beta   90.00
_cell.angle_gamma   90.00
#
_symmetry.space_group_name_H-M   'P 1'
#
loop_
_entity.id
_entity.type
_entity.pdbx_description
1 polymer ?
#
loop_
_entity_poly.entity_id
_entity_poly.type
_entity_poly.pdbx_seq_one_letter_code
_entity_poly.pdbx_strand_id
1 'polypeptide(L)'
;MDSRDVDICKEIGQLLYDAAPAGSHSIVMRAQLADDDDQAQFEFDAIAKNGDSSWFLGSASLNSRLLELLVEHRRFFVSQNQPKWKLFILVVDVDKGRFSLELKYD
;
A
#
# COMPACT_ATOMS: atom_id res chain seq x y z
N MET A 1 -8.38 -19.82 3.24
CA MET A 1 -8.43 -18.88 2.11
C MET A 1 -8.73 -17.55 2.74
N ASP A 2 -7.84 -16.58 2.58
CA ASP A 2 -8.02 -15.28 3.21
C ASP A 2 -9.02 -14.46 2.37
N SER A 3 -9.52 -13.35 2.94
CA SER A 3 -10.43 -12.47 2.21
C SER A 3 -9.69 -11.74 1.08
N ARG A 4 -10.40 -11.31 0.02
CA ARG A 4 -9.79 -10.72 -1.18
C ARG A 4 -8.96 -9.47 -0.86
N ASP A 5 -9.40 -8.66 0.08
CA ASP A 5 -8.66 -7.49 0.58
C ASP A 5 -7.32 -7.87 1.20
N VAL A 6 -7.28 -8.95 1.99
CA VAL A 6 -6.06 -9.46 2.63
C VAL A 6 -5.08 -9.97 1.59
N ASP A 7 -5.55 -10.70 0.57
CA ASP A 7 -4.69 -11.17 -0.52
C ASP A 7 -4.10 -10.02 -1.32
N ILE A 8 -4.89 -8.97 -1.60
CA ILE A 8 -4.38 -7.75 -2.24
C ILE A 8 -3.34 -7.05 -1.37
N CYS A 9 -3.58 -6.92 -0.06
CA CYS A 9 -2.61 -6.30 0.86
C CYS A 9 -1.29 -7.07 0.93
N LYS A 10 -1.32 -8.41 0.86
CA LYS A 10 -0.10 -9.23 0.78
C LYS A 10 0.67 -8.99 -0.51
N GLU A 11 -0.03 -8.91 -1.63
CA GLU A 11 0.62 -8.63 -2.91
C GLU A 11 1.27 -7.24 -2.92
N ILE A 12 0.54 -6.22 -2.45
CA ILE A 12 1.11 -4.87 -2.26
C ILE A 12 2.31 -4.93 -1.32
N GLY A 13 2.21 -5.63 -0.19
CA GLY A 13 3.31 -5.77 0.77
C GLY A 13 4.58 -6.38 0.15
N GLN A 14 4.42 -7.39 -0.70
CA GLN A 14 5.55 -7.99 -1.42
C GLN A 14 6.18 -7.00 -2.41
N LEU A 15 5.36 -6.29 -3.19
CA LEU A 15 5.84 -5.28 -4.14
C LEU A 15 6.62 -4.16 -3.44
N LEU A 16 6.14 -3.72 -2.27
CA LEU A 16 6.83 -2.73 -1.46
C LEU A 16 8.16 -3.25 -0.92
N TYR A 17 8.19 -4.49 -0.43
CA TYR A 17 9.42 -5.13 0.04
C TYR A 17 10.47 -5.23 -1.06
N ASP A 18 10.07 -5.63 -2.27
CA ASP A 18 10.98 -5.79 -3.42
C ASP A 18 11.54 -4.45 -3.90
N ALA A 19 10.79 -3.36 -3.73
CA ALA A 19 11.18 -2.01 -4.14
C ALA A 19 11.96 -1.22 -3.09
N ALA A 20 11.85 -1.59 -1.81
CA ALA A 20 12.44 -0.83 -0.72
C ALA A 20 13.97 -0.91 -0.69
N PRO A 21 14.66 0.14 -0.18
CA PRO A 21 16.09 0.09 0.07
C PRO A 21 16.49 -1.09 0.99
N ALA A 22 17.65 -1.68 0.73
CA ALA A 22 18.18 -2.75 1.57
C ALA A 22 18.37 -2.26 3.02
N GLY A 23 18.04 -3.13 3.99
CA GLY A 23 18.13 -2.81 5.42
C GLY A 23 16.92 -2.07 6.00
N SER A 24 15.87 -1.87 5.20
CA SER A 24 14.57 -1.41 5.69
C SER A 24 14.00 -2.38 6.71
N HIS A 25 13.63 -1.86 7.88
CA HIS A 25 12.96 -2.60 8.96
C HIS A 25 11.44 -2.47 8.86
N SER A 26 10.98 -1.32 8.37
CA SER A 26 9.57 -1.06 8.09
C SER A 26 9.41 -0.21 6.84
N ILE A 27 8.32 -0.43 6.10
CA ILE A 27 8.00 0.29 4.86
C ILE A 27 6.59 0.86 5.02
N VAL A 28 6.42 2.16 4.76
CA VAL A 28 5.13 2.84 4.83
C VAL A 28 4.75 3.38 3.46
N MET A 29 3.70 2.82 2.87
CA MET A 29 3.07 3.35 1.67
C MET A 29 1.82 4.17 2.04
N ARG A 30 1.67 5.34 1.42
CA ARG A 30 0.48 6.19 1.47
C ARG A 30 0.04 6.38 0.03
N ALA A 31 -1.20 6.02 -0.26
CA ALA A 31 -1.77 6.17 -1.58
C ALA A 31 -3.09 6.93 -1.50
N GLN A 32 -3.16 8.08 -2.17
CA GLN A 32 -4.39 8.82 -2.36
C GLN A 32 -4.97 8.48 -3.73
N LEU A 33 -6.13 7.85 -3.76
CA LEU A 33 -6.79 7.40 -4.99
C LEU A 33 -7.86 8.41 -5.42
N ALA A 34 -7.87 8.77 -6.71
CA ALA A 34 -8.87 9.67 -7.28
C ALA A 34 -10.30 9.07 -7.21
N ASP A 35 -11.31 9.94 -7.23
CA ASP A 35 -12.72 9.53 -7.10
C ASP A 35 -13.20 8.65 -8.27
N ASP A 36 -12.61 8.83 -9.45
CA ASP A 36 -12.90 8.10 -10.69
C ASP A 36 -12.08 6.81 -10.87
N ASP A 37 -11.22 6.45 -9.90
CA ASP A 37 -10.36 5.25 -9.93
C ASP A 37 -9.28 5.26 -11.03
N ASP A 38 -8.95 6.40 -11.65
CA ASP A 38 -8.02 6.43 -12.79
C ASP A 38 -6.55 6.73 -12.42
N GLN A 39 -6.34 7.39 -11.28
CA GLN A 39 -5.05 7.94 -10.85
C GLN A 39 -4.86 7.79 -9.34
N ALA A 40 -3.62 7.63 -8.92
CA ALA A 40 -3.22 7.65 -7.52
C ALA A 40 -1.93 8.46 -7.32
N GLN A 41 -1.86 9.16 -6.20
CA GLN A 41 -0.62 9.75 -5.70
C GLN A 41 0.00 8.81 -4.67
N PHE A 42 1.28 8.50 -4.83
CA PHE A 42 2.00 7.56 -3.97
C PHE A 42 3.14 8.24 -3.22
N GLU A 43 3.26 7.93 -1.95
CA GLU A 43 4.41 8.25 -1.11
C GLU A 43 4.93 6.98 -0.44
N PHE A 44 6.25 6.83 -0.42
CA PHE A 44 6.92 5.68 0.16
C PHE A 44 8.02 6.12 1.13
N ASP A 45 7.95 5.62 2.35
CA ASP A 45 9.01 5.77 3.36
C ASP A 45 9.57 4.40 3.73
N ALA A 46 10.89 4.33 3.86
CA ALA A 46 11.63 3.21 4.42
C ALA A 46 12.23 3.63 5.76
N ILE A 47 11.99 2.83 6.78
CA ILE A 47 12.42 3.06 8.15
C ILE A 47 13.51 2.06 8.49
N ALA A 48 14.69 2.54 8.87
CA ALA A 48 15.82 1.72 9.29
C ALA A 48 15.68 1.28 10.76
N LYS A 49 16.51 0.32 11.19
CA LYS A 49 16.48 -0.24 12.56
C LYS A 49 16.75 0.79 13.67
N ASN A 50 17.49 1.85 13.37
CA ASN A 50 17.75 2.95 14.29
C ASN A 50 16.58 3.96 14.37
N GLY A 51 15.52 3.75 13.60
CA GLY A 51 14.34 4.64 13.54
C GLY A 51 14.42 5.72 12.47
N ASP A 52 15.52 5.82 11.72
CA ASP A 52 15.67 6.83 10.68
C ASP A 52 14.70 6.53 9.52
N SER A 53 13.95 7.55 9.10
CA SER A 53 13.04 7.48 7.95
C SER A 53 13.69 8.08 6.72
N SER A 54 13.49 7.42 5.57
CA SER A 54 13.96 7.87 4.27
C SER A 54 12.90 7.66 3.20
N TRP A 55 12.60 8.70 2.45
CA TRP A 55 11.75 8.60 1.27
C TRP A 55 12.43 7.81 0.14
N PHE A 56 11.63 7.10 -0.66
CA PHE A 56 12.10 6.50 -1.91
C PHE A 56 11.03 6.61 -3.01
N LEU A 57 11.46 6.44 -4.26
CA LEU A 57 10.59 6.55 -5.42
C LEU A 57 10.19 5.16 -5.93
N GLY A 58 8.90 5.00 -6.24
CA GLY A 58 8.41 3.84 -6.98
C GLY A 58 8.76 3.93 -8.46
N SER A 59 9.11 2.80 -9.07
CA SER A 59 9.26 2.71 -10.53
C SER A 59 7.90 2.85 -11.22
N ALA A 60 7.92 3.17 -12.52
CA ALA A 60 6.68 3.25 -13.31
C ALA A 60 5.88 1.94 -13.26
N SER A 61 6.56 0.78 -13.36
CA SER A 61 5.92 -0.53 -13.29
C SER A 61 5.33 -0.82 -11.91
N LEU A 62 6.02 -0.44 -10.83
CA LEU A 62 5.50 -0.54 -9.47
C LEU A 62 4.22 0.27 -9.33
N ASN A 63 4.26 1.56 -9.71
CA ASN A 63 3.12 2.47 -9.54
C ASN A 63 1.90 2.01 -10.35
N SER A 64 2.10 1.52 -11.59
CA SER A 64 1.01 0.95 -12.39
C SER A 64 0.40 -0.28 -11.72
N ARG A 65 1.22 -1.20 -11.20
CA ARG A 65 0.71 -2.39 -10.52
C ARG A 65 -0.02 -2.05 -9.22
N LEU A 66 0.51 -1.10 -8.44
CA LEU A 66 -0.14 -0.63 -7.22
C LEU A 66 -1.50 0.00 -7.52
N LEU A 67 -1.62 0.81 -8.57
CA LEU A 67 -2.89 1.40 -8.97
C LEU A 67 -3.94 0.32 -9.30
N GLU A 68 -3.59 -0.69 -10.09
CA GLU A 68 -4.50 -1.81 -10.40
C GLU A 68 -5.02 -2.49 -9.14
N LEU A 69 -4.12 -2.81 -8.20
CA LEU A 69 -4.44 -3.48 -6.95
C LEU A 69 -5.30 -2.60 -6.03
N LEU A 70 -5.02 -1.30 -5.95
CA LEU A 70 -5.79 -0.35 -5.15
C LEU A 70 -7.21 -0.16 -5.69
N VAL A 71 -7.37 -0.07 -7.01
CA VAL A 71 -8.70 0.00 -7.65
C VAL A 71 -9.49 -1.26 -7.36
N GLU A 72 -8.85 -2.43 -7.46
CA GLU A 72 -9.50 -3.69 -7.12
C GLU A 72 -9.90 -3.76 -5.64
N HIS A 73 -9.01 -3.34 -4.74
CA HIS A 73 -9.26 -3.27 -3.32
C HIS A 73 -10.46 -2.35 -3.01
N ARG A 74 -10.52 -1.16 -3.61
CA ARG A 74 -11.65 -0.24 -3.43
C ARG A 74 -12.96 -0.83 -3.95
N ARG A 75 -12.94 -1.46 -5.13
CA ARG A 75 -14.11 -2.13 -5.70
C ARG A 75 -14.62 -3.26 -4.81
N PHE A 76 -13.73 -4.03 -4.19
CA PHE A 76 -14.11 -5.06 -3.24
C PHE A 76 -14.91 -4.47 -2.07
N PHE A 77 -14.42 -3.42 -1.41
CA PHE A 77 -15.15 -2.76 -0.31
C PHE A 77 -16.49 -2.17 -0.75
N VAL A 78 -16.53 -1.51 -1.91
CA VAL A 78 -17.78 -0.97 -2.48
C VAL A 78 -18.81 -2.08 -2.74
N SER A 79 -18.36 -3.25 -3.23
CA SER A 79 -19.25 -4.42 -3.41
C SER A 79 -19.87 -4.93 -2.11
N GLN A 80 -19.24 -4.61 -0.96
CA GLN A 80 -19.71 -4.93 0.38
C GLN A 80 -20.48 -3.75 1.02
N ASN A 81 -20.99 -2.81 0.22
CA ASN A 81 -21.72 -1.60 0.64
C ASN A 81 -20.91 -0.63 1.53
N GLN A 82 -19.57 -0.67 1.46
CA GLN A 82 -18.72 0.33 2.10
C GLN A 82 -18.51 1.54 1.18
N PRO A 83 -18.34 2.76 1.71
CA PRO A 83 -17.98 3.91 0.89
C PRO A 83 -16.62 3.73 0.20
N LYS A 84 -16.37 4.52 -0.84
CA LYS A 84 -15.04 4.61 -1.45
C LYS A 84 -14.08 5.24 -0.44
N TRP A 85 -13.07 4.50 0.01
CA TRP A 85 -11.96 5.11 0.73
C TRP A 85 -11.15 6.00 -0.23
N LYS A 86 -10.51 7.03 0.33
CA LYS A 86 -9.70 8.02 -0.39
C LYS A 86 -8.21 7.87 -0.13
N LEU A 87 -7.83 7.50 1.10
CA LEU A 87 -6.45 7.26 1.48
C LEU A 87 -6.28 5.82 1.95
N PHE A 88 -5.28 5.14 1.38
CA PHE A 88 -4.85 3.81 1.73
C PHE A 88 -3.43 3.88 2.31
N ILE A 89 -3.27 3.47 3.57
CA ILE A 89 -1.98 3.44 4.24
C ILE A 89 -1.64 2.01 4.59
N LEU A 90 -0.54 1.51 4.05
CA LEU A 90 -0.02 0.17 4.35
C LEU A 90 1.34 0.29 5.01
N VAL A 91 1.47 -0.29 6.20
CA VAL A 91 2.75 -0.42 6.91
C VAL A 91 3.15 -1.88 6.86
N VAL A 92 4.33 -2.15 6.31
CA VAL A 92 4.93 -3.49 6.24
C VAL A 92 6.04 -3.57 7.28
N ASP A 93 5.88 -4.44 8.28
CA ASP A 93 6.92 -4.82 9.22
C ASP A 93 7.74 -5.96 8.59
N VAL A 94 8.93 -5.60 8.08
CA VAL A 94 9.80 -6.50 7.33
C VAL A 94 10.34 -7.61 8.24
N ASP A 95 10.72 -7.26 9.47
CA ASP A 95 11.31 -8.22 10.41
C ASP A 95 10.29 -9.26 10.89
N LYS A 96 9.02 -8.86 11.05
CA LYS A 96 7.95 -9.78 11.49
C LYS A 96 7.19 -10.43 10.34
N GLY A 97 7.38 -9.98 9.09
CA GLY A 97 6.62 -10.45 7.94
C GLY A 97 5.12 -10.20 8.07
N ARG A 98 4.73 -9.04 8.61
CA ARG A 98 3.32 -8.65 8.84
C ARG A 98 3.04 -7.28 8.26
N PHE A 99 1.78 -6.96 8.08
CA PHE A 99 1.35 -5.62 7.69
C PHE A 99 0.20 -5.12 8.56
N SER A 100 0.03 -3.80 8.59
CA SER A 100 -1.17 -3.14 9.08
C SER A 100 -1.72 -2.22 7.99
N LEU A 101 -3.05 -2.18 7.88
CA LEU A 101 -3.79 -1.35 6.94
C LEU A 101 -4.59 -0.29 7.70
N GLU A 102 -4.56 0.94 7.20
CA GLU A 102 -5.46 2.01 7.59
C GLU A 102 -6.12 2.60 6.33
N LEU A 103 -7.45 2.74 6.38
CA LEU A 103 -8.25 3.36 5.32
C LEU A 103 -8.88 4.65 5.86
N LYS A 104 -8.80 5.74 5.08
CA LYS A 104 -9.52 6.99 5.38
C LYS A 104 -10.50 7.32 4.27
N TYR A 105 -11.64 7.88 4.66
CA TYR A 105 -12.78 8.17 3.78
C TYR A 105 -13.03 9.67 3.56
N ASP A 106 -12.46 10.51 4.43
CA ASP A 106 -12.63 11.96 4.42
C ASP A 106 -11.74 12.66 3.39
#